data_AF-A0A9E4A6A7-F1
#
_entry.id   AF-A0A9E4A6A7-F1
#
_cell.length_a   1.000
_cell.length_b   1.000
_cell.length_c   1.000
_cell.angle_alpha   90.00
_cell.angle_beta   90.00
_cell.angle_gamma   90.00
#
_symmetry.space_group_name_H-M   'P 1'
#
loop_
_entity.id
_entity.type
_entity.pdbx_description
1 polymer ?
#
loop_
_entity_poly.entity_id
_entity_poly.type
_entity_poly.pdbx_seq_one_letter_code
_entity_poly.pdbx_strand_id
1 'polypeptide(L)'
;MAETLETLGERLERVEKTIAALTLQLSWIVDELVPNPPMDCKTGAEVMAHYRKNKKESAKIFRELLDKMGIVEVEPIPIEELRKSMARHGIRAEDNEFSRAIIEEREK
;
A
#
# COMPACT_ATOMS: atom_id res chain seq x y z
N MET A 1 -0.38 1.25 36.11
CA MET A 1 -0.01 2.29 35.12
C MET A 1 1.36 2.04 34.49
N ALA A 2 2.38 1.61 35.24
CA ALA A 2 3.68 1.21 34.67
C ALA A 2 3.57 -0.07 33.81
N GLU A 3 2.93 -1.13 34.33
CA GLU A 3 2.71 -2.39 33.59
C GLU A 3 1.94 -2.21 32.27
N THR A 4 1.03 -1.23 32.20
CA THR A 4 0.25 -0.92 30.99
C THR A 4 1.08 -0.21 29.92
N LEU A 5 2.12 0.54 30.30
CA LEU A 5 3.00 1.23 29.35
C LEU A 5 4.10 0.30 28.83
N GLU A 6 4.66 -0.56 29.69
CA GLU A 6 5.60 -1.61 29.26
C GLU A 6 4.94 -2.59 28.29
N THR A 7 3.75 -3.08 28.60
CA THR A 7 3.01 -3.97 27.68
C THR A 7 2.62 -3.29 26.37
N LEU A 8 2.36 -1.98 26.38
CA LEU A 8 2.16 -1.21 25.15
C LEU A 8 3.46 -1.10 24.33
N GLY A 9 4.59 -0.85 24.99
CA GLY A 9 5.91 -0.76 24.35
C GLY A 9 6.31 -2.07 23.67
N GLU A 10 6.16 -3.20 24.35
CA GLU A 10 6.47 -4.53 23.78
C GLU A 10 5.56 -4.87 22.59
N ARG A 11 4.29 -4.49 22.65
CA ARG A 11 3.35 -4.68 21.53
C ARG A 11 3.73 -3.81 20.33
N LEU A 12 4.16 -2.58 20.56
CA LEU A 12 4.61 -1.67 19.51
C LEU A 12 5.86 -2.22 18.81
N GLU A 13 6.86 -2.64 19.58
CA GLU A 13 8.10 -3.22 19.05
C GLU A 13 7.83 -4.49 18.23
N ARG A 14 6.88 -5.33 18.68
CA ARG A 14 6.46 -6.52 17.92
C ARG A 14 5.79 -6.14 16.60
N VAL A 15 4.95 -5.11 16.59
CA VAL A 15 4.31 -4.60 15.37
C VAL A 15 5.36 -4.05 14.41
N GLU A 16 6.29 -3.24 14.89
CA GLU A 16 7.39 -2.70 14.07
C GLU A 16 8.24 -3.79 13.43
N LYS A 17 8.62 -4.83 14.20
CA LYS A 17 9.35 -6.00 13.67
C LYS A 17 8.54 -6.75 12.61
N THR A 18 7.24 -6.89 12.83
CA THR A 18 6.35 -7.57 11.87
C THR A 18 6.21 -6.76 10.59
N ILE A 19 6.05 -5.43 10.68
CA ILE A 19 6.00 -4.53 9.54
C ILE A 19 7.31 -4.60 8.75
N ALA A 20 8.46 -4.58 9.43
CA ALA A 20 9.76 -4.70 8.77
C ALA A 20 9.91 -6.03 8.01
N ALA A 21 9.49 -7.15 8.63
CA ALA A 21 9.53 -8.46 8.00
C ALA A 21 8.60 -8.55 6.77
N LEU A 22 7.38 -8.02 6.88
CA LEU A 22 6.43 -7.96 5.76
C LEU A 22 6.95 -7.09 4.63
N THR A 23 7.59 -5.96 4.96
CA THR A 23 8.19 -5.06 3.96
C THR A 23 9.29 -5.75 3.18
N LEU A 24 10.14 -6.54 3.85
CA LEU A 24 11.18 -7.33 3.22
C LEU A 24 10.62 -8.46 2.34
N GLN A 25 9.57 -9.14 2.79
CA GLN A 25 8.90 -10.16 1.98
C GLN A 25 8.27 -9.55 0.72
N LEU A 26 7.62 -8.39 0.86
CA LEU A 26 7.05 -7.65 -0.27
C LEU A 26 8.12 -7.21 -1.26
N SER A 27 9.29 -6.76 -0.81
CA SER A 27 10.37 -6.39 -1.73
C SER A 27 10.82 -7.57 -2.59
N TRP A 28 10.95 -8.76 -2.01
CA TRP A 28 11.33 -9.96 -2.78
C TRP A 28 10.28 -10.34 -3.82
N ILE A 29 9.00 -10.23 -3.47
CA ILE A 29 7.92 -10.54 -4.42
C ILE A 29 7.88 -9.51 -5.55
N VAL A 30 8.11 -8.23 -5.24
CA VAL A 30 8.16 -7.16 -6.24
C VAL A 30 9.35 -7.37 -7.18
N ASP A 31 10.55 -7.66 -6.65
CA ASP A 31 11.74 -7.92 -7.46
C ASP A 31 11.55 -9.11 -8.41
N GLU A 32 10.84 -10.15 -7.97
CA GLU A 32 10.55 -11.33 -8.79
C GLU A 32 9.52 -11.03 -9.90
N LEU A 33 8.48 -10.25 -9.60
CA LEU A 33 7.39 -9.96 -10.53
C LEU A 33 7.69 -8.78 -11.46
N VAL A 34 8.67 -7.95 -11.12
CA VAL A 34 9.07 -6.77 -11.87
C VAL A 34 10.59 -6.83 -12.14
N PRO A 35 11.03 -7.62 -13.12
CA PRO A 35 12.44 -7.82 -13.40
C PRO A 35 13.16 -6.58 -13.95
N ASN A 36 12.41 -5.60 -14.47
CA ASN A 36 12.93 -4.32 -14.95
C ASN A 36 12.11 -3.17 -14.34
N PRO A 37 12.35 -2.82 -13.06
CA PRO A 37 11.70 -1.65 -12.48
C PRO A 37 12.15 -0.40 -13.25
N PRO A 38 11.26 0.57 -13.50
CA PRO A 38 11.63 1.78 -14.20
C PRO A 38 12.60 2.60 -13.33
N MET A 39 13.90 2.49 -13.62
CA MET A 39 14.96 3.20 -12.88
C MET A 39 14.89 4.72 -13.03
N ASP A 40 14.20 5.21 -14.07
CA ASP A 40 14.12 6.64 -14.38
C ASP A 40 12.95 7.35 -13.67
N CYS A 41 12.12 6.62 -12.92
CA CYS A 41 11.01 7.22 -12.18
C CYS A 41 11.51 7.86 -10.88
N LYS A 42 11.30 9.17 -10.74
CA LYS A 42 11.66 9.94 -9.55
C LYS A 42 10.49 10.10 -8.59
N THR A 43 9.27 9.91 -9.07
CA THR A 43 8.04 10.05 -8.28
C THR A 43 7.13 8.83 -8.41
N GLY A 44 6.34 8.55 -7.38
CA GLY A 44 5.34 7.47 -7.43
C GLY A 44 4.29 7.66 -8.53
N ALA A 45 4.03 8.90 -8.96
CA ALA A 45 3.15 9.20 -10.08
C ALA A 45 3.74 8.73 -11.42
N GLU A 46 5.04 8.90 -11.63
CA GLU A 46 5.76 8.42 -12.82
C GLU A 46 5.79 6.89 -12.87
N VAL A 47 6.03 6.24 -11.72
CA VAL A 47 5.93 4.78 -11.58
C VAL A 47 4.54 4.30 -11.98
N MET A 48 3.49 4.93 -11.44
CA MET A 48 2.10 4.60 -11.76
C MET A 48 1.74 4.87 -13.21
N ALA A 49 2.31 5.90 -13.84
CA ALA A 49 2.11 6.21 -15.25
C ALA A 49 2.81 5.18 -16.16
N HIS A 50 4.01 4.74 -15.79
CA HIS A 50 4.76 3.68 -16.46
C HIS A 50 3.95 2.38 -16.50
N TYR A 51 3.44 1.91 -15.35
CA TYR A 51 2.62 0.69 -15.29
C TYR A 51 1.21 0.84 -15.86
N ARG A 52 0.66 2.07 -15.91
CA ARG A 52 -0.62 2.34 -16.56
C ARG A 52 -0.56 2.22 -18.09
N LYS A 53 0.59 2.46 -18.72
CA LYS A 53 0.74 2.33 -20.18
C LYS A 53 0.42 0.91 -20.67
N ASN A 54 0.75 -0.11 -19.88
CA ASN A 54 0.43 -1.51 -20.17
C ASN A 54 -0.63 -2.06 -19.19
N LYS A 55 -1.88 -1.54 -19.26
CA LYS A 55 -3.00 -1.97 -18.39
C LYS A 55 -3.18 -3.49 -18.26
N LYS A 56 -2.91 -4.26 -19.33
CA LYS A 56 -3.03 -5.72 -19.32
C LYS A 56 -1.89 -6.40 -18.55
N GLU A 57 -0.67 -5.86 -18.67
CA GLU A 57 0.52 -6.40 -18.02
C GLU A 57 0.55 -6.02 -16.54
N SER A 58 0.17 -4.78 -16.20
CA SER A 58 0.01 -4.36 -14.80
C SER A 58 -1.12 -5.10 -14.08
N ALA A 59 -2.24 -5.37 -14.74
CA ALA A 59 -3.32 -6.19 -14.16
C ALA A 59 -2.94 -7.67 -14.00
N LYS A 60 -1.97 -8.17 -14.78
CA LYS A 60 -1.43 -9.53 -14.66
C LYS A 60 -0.44 -9.60 -13.49
N ILE A 61 0.54 -8.70 -13.44
CA ILE A 61 1.51 -8.56 -12.35
C ILE A 61 0.78 -8.37 -11.02
N PHE A 62 -0.24 -7.52 -10.98
CA PHE A 62 -1.04 -7.28 -9.77
C PHE A 62 -1.79 -8.54 -9.31
N ARG A 63 -2.32 -9.35 -10.25
CA ARG A 63 -2.97 -10.63 -9.90
C ARG A 63 -1.97 -11.66 -9.39
N GLU A 64 -0.81 -11.78 -10.02
CA GLU A 64 0.26 -12.68 -9.57
C GLU A 64 0.82 -12.27 -8.19
N LEU A 65 0.89 -10.97 -7.92
CA LEU A 65 1.24 -10.43 -6.60
C LEU A 65 0.21 -10.83 -5.54
N LEU A 66 -1.09 -10.65 -5.83
CA LEU A 66 -2.17 -11.03 -4.92
C LEU A 66 -2.18 -12.54 -4.62
N ASP A 67 -2.01 -13.36 -5.66
CA ASP A 67 -1.95 -14.82 -5.53
C ASP A 67 -0.77 -15.26 -4.66
N LYS A 68 0.42 -14.68 -4.87
CA LYS A 68 1.60 -14.95 -4.03
C LYS A 68 1.46 -14.48 -2.58
N MET A 69 0.65 -13.45 -2.33
CA MET A 69 0.29 -13.03 -0.98
C MET A 69 -0.83 -13.88 -0.35
N GLY A 70 -1.33 -14.91 -1.04
CA GLY A 70 -2.44 -15.74 -0.57
C GLY A 70 -3.79 -15.03 -0.59
N ILE A 71 -3.91 -13.93 -1.34
CA ILE A 71 -5.13 -13.14 -1.44
C ILE A 71 -5.87 -13.57 -2.72
N VAL A 72 -6.70 -14.60 -2.57
CA VAL A 72 -7.27 -15.39 -3.68
C VAL A 72 -8.47 -14.69 -4.36
N GLU A 73 -9.16 -13.79 -3.66
CA GLU A 73 -10.38 -13.14 -4.17
C GLU A 73 -10.39 -11.64 -3.85
N VAL A 74 -9.67 -10.86 -4.65
CA VAL A 74 -9.86 -9.40 -4.68
C VAL A 74 -10.40 -9.03 -6.03
N GLU A 75 -11.68 -8.72 -6.10
CA GLU A 75 -12.19 -7.93 -7.21
C GLU A 75 -11.75 -6.48 -7.01
N PRO A 76 -10.98 -5.90 -7.94
CA PRO A 76 -10.62 -4.49 -7.84
C PRO A 76 -11.89 -3.65 -7.94
N ILE A 77 -12.27 -3.04 -6.82
CA ILE A 77 -13.41 -2.13 -6.75
C ILE A 77 -13.02 -0.73 -7.27
N PRO A 78 -13.95 0.04 -7.87
CA PRO A 78 -13.73 1.44 -8.23
C PRO A 78 -13.26 2.28 -7.04
N ILE A 79 -12.45 3.31 -7.29
CA ILE A 79 -11.85 4.16 -6.24
C ILE A 79 -12.92 4.86 -5.38
N GLU A 80 -14.06 5.19 -5.95
CA GLU A 80 -15.22 5.78 -5.28
C GLU A 80 -15.88 4.79 -4.30
N GLU A 81 -15.90 3.50 -4.65
CA GLU A 81 -16.41 2.45 -3.77
C GLU A 81 -15.42 2.13 -2.66
N LEU A 82 -14.12 2.14 -2.96
CA LEU A 82 -13.07 2.02 -1.95
C LEU A 82 -13.19 3.13 -0.91
N ARG A 83 -13.33 4.40 -1.34
CA ARG A 83 -13.51 5.55 -0.43
C ARG A 83 -14.74 5.40 0.46
N LYS A 84 -15.86 4.95 -0.10
CA LYS A 84 -17.08 4.68 0.68
C LYS A 84 -16.85 3.57 1.70
N SER A 85 -16.14 2.51 1.34
CA SER A 85 -15.80 1.42 2.25
C SER A 85 -14.89 1.88 3.38
N MET A 86 -13.82 2.62 3.06
CA MET A 86 -12.89 3.21 4.03
C MET A 86 -13.62 4.09 5.04
N ALA A 87 -14.50 4.98 4.57
CA ALA A 87 -15.31 5.84 5.44
C ALA A 87 -16.24 5.03 6.36
N ARG A 88 -16.84 3.93 5.87
CA ARG A 88 -17.65 3.02 6.71
C ARG A 88 -16.85 2.35 7.83
N HIS A 89 -15.57 2.12 7.60
CA HIS A 89 -14.65 1.52 8.59
C HIS A 89 -13.95 2.57 9.45
N GLY A 90 -14.39 3.84 9.40
CA GLY A 90 -13.83 4.92 10.20
C GLY A 90 -12.47 5.43 9.72
N ILE A 91 -12.01 5.02 8.53
CA ILE A 91 -10.77 5.50 7.93
C ILE A 91 -11.11 6.77 7.14
N ARG A 92 -10.93 7.93 7.76
CA ARG A 92 -11.20 9.23 7.13
C ARG A 92 -9.94 9.79 6.48
N ALA A 93 -10.11 10.53 5.38
CA ALA A 93 -8.97 11.16 4.72
C ALA A 93 -8.30 12.20 5.62
N GLU A 94 -9.10 12.82 6.48
CA GLU A 94 -8.65 13.77 7.50
C GLU A 94 -7.70 13.14 8.53
N ASP A 95 -7.74 11.83 8.75
CA ASP A 95 -6.96 11.14 9.78
C ASP A 95 -5.58 10.66 9.27
N ASN A 96 -5.33 10.78 7.97
CA ASN A 96 -4.10 10.35 7.33
C ASN A 96 -3.30 11.57 6.84
N GLU A 97 -2.15 11.85 7.48
CA GLU A 97 -1.24 12.95 7.10
C GLU A 97 -0.88 12.92 5.60
N PHE A 98 -0.74 11.72 5.03
CA PHE A 98 -0.47 11.53 3.60
C PHE A 98 -1.65 11.97 2.71
N SER A 99 -2.89 11.83 3.19
CA SER A 99 -4.09 12.27 2.47
C SER A 99 -4.30 13.78 2.55
N ARG A 100 -3.95 14.42 3.67
CA ARG A 100 -4.00 15.89 3.83
C ARG A 100 -3.08 16.59 2.82
N ALA A 101 -1.85 16.12 2.70
CA ALA A 101 -0.87 16.70 1.77
C ALA A 101 -1.32 16.63 0.29
N ILE A 102 -2.06 15.59 -0.09
CA ILE A 102 -2.58 15.44 -1.47
C ILE A 102 -3.80 16.35 -1.72
N ILE A 103 -4.61 16.62 -0.70
CA ILE A 103 -5.77 17.52 -0.80
C ILE A 103 -5.29 18.97 -0.89
N GLU A 104 -4.34 19.37 -0.04
CA GLU A 104 -3.77 20.73 -0.06
C GLU A 104 -3.13 21.09 -1.41
N GLU A 105 -2.47 20.15 -2.07
CA GLU A 105 -1.84 20.39 -3.38
C GLU A 105 -2.86 20.45 -4.54
N ARG A 106 -4.09 19.95 -4.35
CA ARG A 106 -5.18 20.02 -5.35
C ARG A 106 -6.04 21.28 -5.25
N GLU A 107 -6.04 21.94 -4.08
CA GLU A 107 -6.83 23.15 -3.82
C GLU A 107 -6.03 24.45 -4.05
N LYS A 108 -4.78 24.33 -4.51
CA LYS A 108 -4.00 25.42 -5.12
C LYS A 108 -4.27 25.54 -6.63
#